data_AF-A0A7Y5FYE7-F1
#
_entry.id   AF-A0A7Y5FYE7-F1
#
_cell.length_a   1.000
_cell.length_b   1.000
_cell.length_c   1.000
_cell.angle_alpha   90.00
_cell.angle_beta   90.00
_cell.angle_gamma   90.00
#
_symmetry.space_group_name_H-M   'P 1'
#
loop_
_entity.id
_entity.type
_entity.pdbx_description
1 polymer ?
#
loop_
_entity_poly.entity_id
_entity_poly.type
_entity_poly.pdbx_seq_one_letter_code
_entity_poly.pdbx_strand_id
1 'polypeptide(L)'
;MKRIYLEMSVYYHRLRRYVNDHRVVDRPKFETFRQRFYDQLWREVAGRMGAKIEDFGYGFSKISRGAQYTFVLQSKVMLDDHLSLRLAGNKPLVHRILSERNYPIQDYREYTLHSLAKAYDFMQKIGGACVVKPAAATGAGNGITTKIRNLQQLRKASLWAATFSTRLLIEKEMAGSSYRLLYLGGKFLDAVRRDSPVVTGDGKHS
;
A
#
# COMPACT_ATOMS: atom_id res chain seq x y z
N MET A 1 -28.45 6.12 18.96
CA MET A 1 -27.65 7.35 18.79
C MET A 1 -26.20 7.11 18.34
N LYS A 2 -25.31 6.46 19.10
CA LYS A 2 -23.86 6.36 18.77
C LYS A 2 -23.50 5.81 17.36
N ARG A 3 -24.32 4.93 16.77
CA ARG A 3 -24.06 4.33 15.45
C ARG A 3 -24.18 5.32 14.30
N ILE A 4 -25.24 6.14 14.29
CA ILE A 4 -25.51 7.13 13.24
C ILE A 4 -24.41 8.21 13.22
N TYR A 5 -23.98 8.67 14.40
CA TYR A 5 -22.87 9.63 14.53
C TYR A 5 -21.55 9.10 13.96
N LEU A 6 -21.26 7.80 14.15
CA LEU A 6 -20.06 7.17 13.59
C LEU A 6 -20.09 7.17 12.06
N GLU A 7 -21.21 6.76 11.47
CA GLU A 7 -21.37 6.70 10.02
C GLU A 7 -21.34 8.09 9.38
N MET A 8 -22.03 9.07 9.99
CA MET A 8 -21.94 10.47 9.57
C MET A 8 -20.52 11.02 9.65
N SER A 9 -19.76 10.66 10.70
CA SER A 9 -18.37 11.08 10.84
C SER A 9 -17.46 10.46 9.77
N VAL A 10 -17.63 9.18 9.46
CA VAL A 10 -16.89 8.52 8.36
C VAL A 10 -17.28 9.13 7.01
N TYR A 11 -18.56 9.42 6.79
CA TYR A 11 -19.05 10.08 5.59
C TYR A 11 -18.44 11.48 5.43
N TYR A 12 -18.41 12.29 6.49
CA TYR A 12 -17.73 13.59 6.50
C TYR A 12 -16.24 13.46 6.16
N HIS A 13 -15.53 12.48 6.73
CA HIS A 13 -14.12 12.24 6.41
C HIS A 13 -13.91 11.75 4.97
N ARG A 14 -14.86 10.97 4.41
CA ARG A 14 -14.85 10.58 2.99
C ARG A 14 -15.03 11.80 2.09
N LEU A 15 -16.00 12.68 2.38
CA LEU A 15 -16.21 13.91 1.62
C LEU A 15 -15.00 14.84 1.71
N ARG A 16 -14.46 15.05 2.91
CA ARG A 16 -13.27 15.88 3.11
C ARG A 16 -12.05 15.33 2.36
N ARG A 17 -11.90 14.00 2.28
CA ARG A 17 -10.89 13.36 1.41
C ARG A 17 -11.10 13.77 -0.04
N TYR A 18 -12.33 13.63 -0.53
CA TYR A 18 -12.64 13.91 -1.92
C TYR A 18 -12.32 15.37 -2.30
N VAL A 19 -12.59 16.31 -1.40
CA VAL A 19 -12.36 17.75 -1.61
C VAL A 19 -10.87 18.13 -1.46
N ASN A 20 -10.14 17.54 -0.50
CA ASN A 20 -8.79 17.98 -0.13
C ASN A 20 -7.64 17.10 -0.66
N ASP A 21 -7.93 16.09 -1.49
CA ASP A 21 -6.87 15.25 -2.04
C ASP A 21 -6.14 16.01 -3.16
N HIS A 22 -5.18 16.86 -2.80
CA HIS A 22 -4.31 17.58 -3.74
C HIS A 22 -3.53 16.63 -4.66
N ARG A 23 -3.41 15.34 -4.31
CA ARG A 23 -2.83 14.32 -5.21
C ARG A 23 -3.68 14.13 -6.46
N VAL A 24 -4.95 14.55 -6.47
CA VAL A 24 -5.81 14.55 -7.66
C VAL A 24 -5.28 15.50 -8.73
N VAL A 25 -4.65 16.61 -8.34
CA VAL A 25 -4.12 17.63 -9.27
C VAL A 25 -2.86 17.13 -9.98
N ASP A 26 -1.94 16.48 -9.25
CA ASP A 26 -0.68 15.96 -9.83
C ASP A 26 -0.81 14.54 -10.39
N ARG A 27 -1.91 13.84 -10.10
CA ARG A 27 -2.15 12.46 -10.56
C ARG A 27 -1.98 12.28 -12.07
N PRO A 28 -2.55 13.15 -12.93
CA PRO A 28 -2.45 12.96 -14.37
C PRO A 28 -1.00 13.02 -14.87
N LYS A 29 -0.21 13.95 -14.33
CA LYS A 29 1.23 14.09 -14.66
C LYS A 29 2.00 12.84 -14.25
N PHE A 30 1.77 12.34 -13.04
CA PHE A 30 2.43 11.13 -12.54
C PHE A 30 2.03 9.87 -13.31
N GLU A 31 0.75 9.70 -13.64
CA GLU A 31 0.28 8.57 -14.45
C GLU A 31 0.91 8.61 -15.85
N THR A 32 1.05 9.79 -16.46
CA THR A 32 1.70 9.96 -17.77
C THR A 32 3.18 9.58 -17.71
N PHE A 33 3.90 10.06 -16.69
CA PHE A 33 5.30 9.71 -16.47
C PHE A 33 5.48 8.20 -16.26
N ARG A 34 4.63 7.62 -15.42
CA ARG A 34 4.64 6.19 -15.11
C ARG A 34 4.33 5.33 -16.34
N GLN A 35 3.38 5.75 -17.17
CA GLN A 35 3.08 5.07 -18.43
C GLN A 35 4.30 5.07 -19.35
N ARG A 36 4.89 6.25 -19.60
CA ARG A 36 6.11 6.37 -20.42
C ARG A 36 7.26 5.49 -19.90
N PHE A 37 7.46 5.47 -18.59
CA PHE A 37 8.47 4.62 -17.95
C PHE A 37 8.24 3.14 -18.26
N TYR A 38 7.04 2.62 -18.06
CA TYR A 38 6.76 1.20 -18.31
C TYR A 38 6.79 0.86 -19.80
N ASP A 39 6.32 1.75 -20.68
CA ASP A 39 6.39 1.55 -22.13
C ASP A 39 7.84 1.43 -22.59
N GLN A 40 8.72 2.30 -22.09
CA GLN A 40 10.15 2.24 -22.38
C GLN A 40 10.79 0.97 -21.82
N LEU A 41 10.52 0.65 -20.55
CA LEU A 41 11.03 -0.55 -19.89
C LEU A 41 10.70 -1.81 -20.68
N TRP A 42 9.43 -1.99 -21.06
CA TRP A 42 9.01 -3.20 -21.76
C TRP A 42 9.55 -3.28 -23.19
N ARG A 43 9.68 -2.15 -23.89
CA ARG A 43 10.34 -2.10 -25.20
C ARG A 43 11.82 -2.50 -25.12
N GLU A 44 12.53 -1.99 -24.12
CA GLU A 44 13.93 -2.34 -23.89
C GLU A 44 14.10 -3.83 -23.56
N VAL A 45 13.27 -4.35 -22.65
CA VAL A 45 13.27 -5.79 -22.31
C VAL A 45 12.95 -6.65 -23.53
N ALA A 46 11.93 -6.29 -24.31
CA ALA A 46 11.60 -7.02 -25.53
C ALA A 46 12.76 -7.02 -26.54
N GLY A 47 13.40 -5.86 -26.76
CA GLY A 47 14.57 -5.74 -27.63
C GLY A 47 15.74 -6.62 -27.19
N ARG A 48 16.11 -6.58 -25.90
CA ARG A 48 17.18 -7.43 -25.33
C ARG A 48 16.88 -8.93 -25.47
N MET A 49 15.60 -9.31 -25.44
CA MET A 49 15.16 -10.71 -25.52
C MET A 49 14.92 -11.21 -26.96
N GLY A 50 15.09 -10.35 -27.97
CA GLY A 50 14.73 -10.64 -29.36
C GLY A 50 13.23 -10.89 -29.54
N ALA A 51 12.40 -10.26 -28.71
CA ALA A 51 10.95 -10.38 -28.73
C ALA A 51 10.30 -9.19 -29.43
N LYS A 52 9.14 -9.43 -30.05
CA LYS A 52 8.28 -8.38 -30.60
C LYS A 52 7.39 -7.83 -29.48
N ILE A 53 7.22 -6.52 -29.42
CA ILE A 53 6.24 -5.87 -28.54
C ILE A 53 5.23 -5.08 -29.38
N GLU A 54 3.95 -5.21 -29.04
CA GLU A 54 2.83 -4.58 -29.72
C GLU A 54 1.92 -3.92 -28.69
N ASP A 55 1.39 -2.74 -28.99
CA ASP A 55 0.29 -2.16 -28.23
C ASP A 55 -0.97 -2.99 -28.49
N PHE A 56 -1.58 -3.50 -27.43
CA PHE A 56 -2.77 -4.34 -27.48
C PHE A 56 -4.04 -3.60 -27.04
N GLY A 57 -3.96 -2.27 -26.86
CA GLY A 57 -5.06 -1.41 -26.47
C GLY A 57 -5.34 -1.43 -24.96
N TYR A 58 -6.10 -0.44 -24.49
CA TYR A 58 -6.47 -0.27 -23.07
C TYR A 58 -5.27 -0.28 -22.10
N GLY A 59 -4.10 0.14 -22.58
CA GLY A 59 -2.84 0.19 -21.84
C GLY A 59 -2.07 -1.14 -21.80
N PHE A 60 -2.60 -2.22 -22.40
CA PHE A 60 -1.91 -3.50 -22.48
C PHE A 60 -0.87 -3.48 -23.59
N SER A 61 0.28 -4.11 -23.33
CA SER A 61 1.21 -4.50 -24.38
C SER A 61 1.30 -6.01 -24.47
N LYS A 62 1.36 -6.54 -25.69
CA LYS A 62 1.65 -7.95 -25.96
C LYS A 62 3.13 -8.10 -26.32
N ILE A 63 3.84 -8.94 -25.60
CA ILE A 63 5.24 -9.31 -25.90
C ILE A 63 5.24 -10.73 -26.42
N SER A 64 5.81 -10.98 -27.60
CA SER A 64 5.81 -12.29 -28.28
C SER A 64 7.20 -12.69 -28.76
N ARG A 65 7.54 -13.97 -28.65
CA ARG A 65 8.78 -14.56 -29.20
C ARG A 65 8.50 -15.97 -29.72
N GLY A 66 8.63 -16.17 -31.03
CA GLY A 66 8.16 -17.40 -31.68
C GLY A 66 6.67 -17.62 -31.43
N ALA A 67 6.29 -18.81 -30.97
CA ALA A 67 4.91 -19.14 -30.62
C ALA A 67 4.47 -18.66 -29.21
N GLN A 68 5.40 -18.17 -28.40
CA GLN A 68 5.12 -17.76 -27.01
C GLN A 68 4.74 -16.28 -26.93
N TYR A 69 3.86 -15.93 -26.00
CA TYR A 69 3.52 -14.55 -25.71
C TYR A 69 3.14 -14.33 -24.25
N THR A 70 3.18 -13.07 -23.80
CA THR A 70 2.62 -12.60 -22.53
C THR A 70 1.99 -11.22 -22.72
N PHE A 71 1.02 -10.90 -21.88
CA PHE A 71 0.52 -9.53 -21.75
C PHE A 71 1.16 -8.86 -20.54
N VAL A 72 1.40 -7.56 -20.66
CA VAL A 72 1.88 -6.71 -19.58
C VAL A 72 1.01 -5.46 -19.48
N LEU A 73 0.80 -4.99 -18.25
CA LEU A 73 0.07 -3.76 -17.96
C LEU A 73 0.80 -3.00 -16.86
N GLN A 74 1.54 -1.95 -17.24
CA GLN A 74 2.46 -1.26 -16.34
C GLN A 74 3.41 -2.25 -15.63
N SER A 75 3.38 -2.34 -14.30
CA SER A 75 4.18 -3.29 -13.53
C SER A 75 3.62 -4.71 -13.48
N LYS A 76 2.43 -4.96 -14.03
CA LYS A 76 1.72 -6.24 -13.89
C LYS A 76 2.12 -7.16 -15.03
N VAL A 77 2.37 -8.41 -14.69
CA VAL A 77 2.69 -9.51 -15.59
C VAL A 77 1.74 -10.67 -15.35
N MET A 78 1.68 -11.63 -16.27
CA MET A 78 0.80 -12.80 -16.15
C MET A 78 1.31 -13.86 -15.15
N LEU A 79 2.39 -13.60 -14.42
CA LEU A 79 2.99 -14.54 -13.47
C LEU A 79 2.29 -14.55 -12.11
N ASP A 80 1.59 -13.46 -11.76
CA ASP A 80 0.92 -13.34 -10.47
C ASP A 80 -0.49 -13.95 -10.53
N ASP A 81 -0.74 -14.95 -9.69
CA ASP A 81 -2.08 -15.50 -9.51
C ASP A 81 -2.98 -14.52 -8.74
N HIS A 82 -4.24 -14.38 -9.19
CA HIS A 82 -5.20 -13.45 -8.60
C HIS A 82 -5.52 -13.80 -7.14
N LEU A 83 -5.62 -15.09 -6.79
CA LEU A 83 -5.87 -15.51 -5.41
C LEU A 83 -4.69 -15.16 -4.50
N SER A 84 -3.47 -15.36 -5.00
CA SER A 84 -2.21 -15.01 -4.34
C SER A 84 -2.12 -13.50 -4.08
N LEU A 85 -2.47 -12.66 -5.06
CA LEU A 85 -2.54 -11.20 -4.89
C LEU A 85 -3.58 -10.79 -3.84
N ARG A 86 -4.75 -11.44 -3.81
CA ARG A 86 -5.78 -11.19 -2.78
C ARG A 86 -5.32 -11.58 -1.38
N LEU A 87 -4.61 -12.70 -1.27
CA LEU A 87 -4.03 -13.16 -0.01
C LEU A 87 -2.96 -12.18 0.48
N ALA A 88 -2.01 -11.80 -0.38
CA ALA A 88 -0.96 -10.84 -0.07
C ALA A 88 -1.50 -9.44 0.31
N GLY A 89 -2.65 -9.05 -0.25
CA GLY A 89 -3.34 -7.80 0.07
C GLY A 89 -4.09 -7.79 1.42
N ASN A 90 -4.23 -8.95 2.07
CA ASN A 90 -4.93 -9.10 3.34
C ASN A 90 -3.92 -9.17 4.50
N LYS A 91 -3.66 -8.02 5.15
CA LYS A 91 -2.59 -7.91 6.16
C LYS A 91 -2.79 -8.85 7.35
N PRO A 92 -3.99 -8.98 7.96
CA PRO A 92 -4.20 -9.95 9.03
C PRO A 92 -3.92 -11.40 8.63
N LEU A 93 -4.31 -11.80 7.41
CA LEU A 93 -4.06 -13.15 6.92
C LEU A 93 -2.55 -13.38 6.70
N VAL A 94 -1.86 -12.41 6.11
CA VAL A 94 -0.39 -12.45 5.94
C VAL A 94 0.30 -12.55 7.30
N HIS A 95 -0.08 -11.73 8.29
CA HIS A 95 0.51 -11.78 9.62
C HIS A 95 0.30 -13.16 10.27
N ARG A 96 -0.89 -13.76 10.13
CA ARG A 96 -1.15 -15.12 10.62
C ARG A 96 -0.23 -16.15 9.96
N ILE A 97 -0.15 -16.14 8.63
CA ILE A 97 0.68 -17.07 7.86
C ILE A 97 2.17 -16.95 8.22
N LEU A 98 2.65 -15.73 8.45
CA LEU A 98 4.03 -15.48 8.87
C LEU A 98 4.27 -15.97 10.30
N SER A 99 3.34 -15.69 11.22
CA SER A 99 3.40 -16.14 12.61
C SER A 99 3.40 -17.66 12.74
N GLU A 100 2.52 -18.36 12.00
CA GLU A 100 2.46 -19.84 11.96
C GLU A 100 3.78 -20.46 11.48
N ARG A 101 4.58 -19.72 10.72
CA ARG A 101 5.91 -20.12 10.24
C ARG A 101 7.06 -19.57 11.08
N ASN A 102 6.77 -18.98 12.24
CA ASN A 102 7.74 -18.37 13.15
C ASN A 102 8.57 -17.24 12.52
N TYR A 103 8.06 -16.58 11.48
CA TYR A 103 8.68 -15.36 10.98
C TYR A 103 8.44 -14.20 11.95
N PRO A 104 9.44 -13.32 12.17
CA PRO A 104 9.26 -12.17 13.03
C PRO A 104 8.22 -11.23 12.42
N ILE A 105 7.17 -10.98 13.19
CA ILE A 105 6.14 -9.98 12.87
C ILE A 105 6.01 -9.01 14.02
N GLN A 106 5.54 -7.81 13.70
CA GLN A 106 5.16 -6.82 14.69
C GLN A 106 3.87 -7.24 15.40
N ASP A 107 3.82 -6.98 16.71
CA ASP A 107 2.60 -7.11 17.48
C ASP A 107 1.49 -6.23 16.87
N TYR A 108 0.30 -6.81 16.79
CA TYR A 108 -0.83 -6.14 16.19
C TYR A 108 -2.16 -6.54 16.83
N ARG A 109 -3.19 -5.74 16.57
CA ARG A 109 -4.57 -6.06 16.92
C ARG A 109 -5.52 -5.63 15.81
N GLU A 110 -6.40 -6.54 15.41
CA GLU A 110 -7.56 -6.21 14.57
C GLU A 110 -8.68 -5.58 15.41
N TYR A 111 -9.33 -4.57 14.85
CA TYR A 111 -10.49 -3.91 15.47
C TYR A 111 -11.37 -3.23 14.42
N THR A 112 -12.54 -2.76 14.85
CA THR A 112 -13.41 -1.86 14.09
C THR A 112 -13.63 -0.58 14.90
N LEU A 113 -14.23 0.46 14.28
CA LEU A 113 -14.59 1.67 15.02
C LEU A 113 -15.51 1.38 16.23
N HIS A 114 -16.35 0.33 16.15
CA HIS A 114 -17.20 -0.09 17.26
C HIS A 114 -16.42 -0.75 18.40
N SER A 115 -15.23 -1.28 18.13
CA SER A 115 -14.37 -1.94 19.11
C SER A 115 -13.08 -1.16 19.35
N LEU A 116 -13.13 0.18 19.27
CA LEU A 116 -11.97 1.05 19.46
C LEU A 116 -11.25 0.82 20.80
N ALA A 117 -12.00 0.45 21.85
CA ALA A 117 -11.43 0.09 23.15
C ALA A 117 -10.35 -1.00 23.03
N LYS A 118 -10.55 -2.02 22.18
CA LYS A 118 -9.55 -3.08 21.94
C LYS A 118 -8.23 -2.53 21.42
N ALA A 119 -8.28 -1.51 20.57
CA ALA A 119 -7.09 -0.85 20.03
C ALA A 119 -6.42 0.04 21.09
N TYR A 120 -7.20 0.69 21.94
CA TYR A 120 -6.67 1.50 23.03
C TYR A 120 -5.97 0.62 24.07
N ASP A 121 -6.59 -0.49 24.49
CA ASP A 121 -5.99 -1.45 25.41
C ASP A 121 -4.69 -2.03 24.85
N PHE A 122 -4.67 -2.34 23.56
CA PHE A 122 -3.44 -2.77 22.87
C PHE A 122 -2.34 -1.70 22.94
N MET A 123 -2.68 -0.43 22.65
CA MET A 123 -1.74 0.69 22.71
C MET A 123 -1.17 0.89 24.11
N GLN A 124 -1.99 0.76 25.14
CA GLN A 124 -1.54 0.87 26.54
C GLN A 124 -0.63 -0.29 26.95
N LYS A 125 -0.88 -1.50 26.46
CA LYS A 125 -0.07 -2.69 26.76
C LYS A 125 1.28 -2.69 26.05
N ILE A 126 1.32 -2.30 24.78
CA ILE A 126 2.53 -2.39 23.96
C ILE A 126 3.57 -1.32 24.34
N GLY A 127 3.09 -0.15 24.79
CA GLY A 127 3.90 1.04 25.03
C GLY A 127 4.51 1.63 23.76
N GLY A 128 4.85 2.92 23.80
CA GLY A 128 5.43 3.63 22.66
C GLY A 128 4.40 4.08 21.62
N ALA A 129 4.90 4.42 20.43
CA ALA A 129 4.04 4.88 19.34
C ALA A 129 3.44 3.71 18.56
N CYS A 130 2.22 3.91 18.07
CA CYS A 130 1.49 2.95 17.24
C CYS A 130 1.21 3.48 15.84
N VAL A 131 0.94 2.55 14.94
CA VAL A 131 0.43 2.80 13.59
C VAL A 131 -0.98 2.24 13.48
N VAL A 132 -1.88 2.99 12.87
CA VAL A 132 -3.22 2.53 12.48
C VAL A 132 -3.33 2.49 10.96
N LYS A 133 -3.84 1.38 10.43
CA LYS A 133 -4.04 1.19 9.00
C LYS A 133 -5.27 0.35 8.66
N PRO A 134 -5.82 0.46 7.44
CA PRO A 134 -6.88 -0.44 6.95
C PRO A 134 -6.35 -1.87 6.81
N ALA A 135 -7.14 -2.85 7.24
CA ALA A 135 -6.74 -4.26 7.26
C ALA A 135 -6.53 -4.83 5.85
N ALA A 136 -7.33 -4.40 4.87
CA ALA A 136 -7.27 -4.84 3.49
C ALA A 136 -7.52 -3.68 2.51
N ALA A 137 -7.27 -3.96 1.22
CA ALA A 137 -7.67 -3.12 0.09
C ALA A 137 -7.07 -1.68 0.07
N THR A 138 -5.87 -1.48 0.62
CA THR A 138 -5.14 -0.21 0.50
C THR A 138 -3.69 -0.39 0.08
N GLY A 139 -3.30 0.35 -0.95
CA GLY A 139 -1.91 0.55 -1.39
C GLY A 139 -1.44 2.00 -1.19
N ALA A 140 -0.16 2.26 -1.42
CA ALA A 140 0.45 3.61 -1.43
C ALA A 140 0.26 4.43 -0.13
N GLY A 141 0.18 3.78 1.04
CA GLY A 141 0.07 4.49 2.32
C GLY A 141 -1.33 5.05 2.62
N ASN A 142 -2.33 4.73 1.82
CA ASN A 142 -3.68 5.24 1.99
C ASN A 142 -4.35 4.71 3.27
N GLY A 143 -4.91 5.63 4.05
CA GLY A 143 -5.54 5.33 5.33
C GLY A 143 -4.58 5.03 6.46
N ILE A 144 -3.26 5.17 6.26
CA ILE A 144 -2.25 4.90 7.29
C ILE A 144 -1.98 6.15 8.10
N THR A 145 -1.91 6.02 9.42
CA THR A 145 -1.47 7.07 10.35
C THR A 145 -0.43 6.49 11.29
N THR A 146 0.75 7.11 11.37
CA THR A 146 1.85 6.73 12.26
C THR A 146 1.93 7.68 13.46
N LYS A 147 2.86 7.43 14.39
CA LYS A 147 3.18 8.30 15.52
C LYS A 147 2.02 8.53 16.49
N ILE A 148 1.10 7.57 16.59
CA ILE A 148 -0.07 7.63 17.48
C ILE A 148 0.39 7.28 18.89
N ARG A 149 0.14 8.18 19.84
CA ARG A 149 0.58 8.08 21.24
C ARG A 149 -0.54 8.24 22.26
N ASN A 150 -1.75 8.62 21.84
CA ASN A 150 -2.86 8.85 22.75
C ASN A 150 -4.23 8.51 22.13
N LEU A 151 -5.26 8.45 22.97
CA LEU A 151 -6.62 8.07 22.57
C LEU A 151 -7.23 9.00 21.51
N GLN A 152 -6.96 10.31 21.59
CA GLN A 152 -7.50 11.28 20.63
C GLN A 152 -6.92 11.06 19.24
N GLN A 153 -5.59 10.84 19.15
CA GLN A 153 -4.91 10.50 17.91
C GLN A 153 -5.40 9.16 17.36
N LEU A 154 -5.57 8.15 18.23
CA LEU A 154 -6.12 6.85 17.85
C LEU A 154 -7.53 6.96 17.26
N ARG A 155 -8.41 7.77 17.86
CA ARG A 155 -9.76 8.04 17.35
C ARG A 155 -9.71 8.64 15.95
N LYS A 156 -8.94 9.71 15.76
CA LYS A 156 -8.80 10.41 14.47
C LYS A 156 -8.23 9.49 13.39
N ALA A 157 -7.16 8.77 13.72
CA ALA A 157 -6.54 7.80 12.82
C ALA A 157 -7.50 6.68 12.41
N SER A 158 -8.29 6.17 13.36
CA SER A 158 -9.27 5.12 13.10
C SER A 158 -10.38 5.60 12.17
N LEU A 159 -10.92 6.82 12.39
CA LEU A 159 -11.93 7.41 11.52
C LEU A 159 -11.41 7.59 10.09
N TRP A 160 -10.17 8.06 9.95
CA TRP A 160 -9.51 8.20 8.66
C TRP A 160 -9.33 6.85 7.95
N ALA A 161 -8.77 5.85 8.64
CA ALA A 161 -8.57 4.51 8.10
C ALA A 161 -9.90 3.84 7.73
N ALA A 162 -10.97 4.11 8.49
CA ALA A 162 -12.32 3.59 8.23
C ALA A 162 -12.95 4.11 6.93
N THR A 163 -12.42 5.19 6.35
CA THR A 163 -12.84 5.63 5.01
C THR A 163 -12.41 4.66 3.91
N PHE A 164 -11.45 3.77 4.18
CA PHE A 164 -10.92 2.79 3.23
C PHE A 164 -11.32 1.35 3.54
N SER A 165 -11.46 0.98 4.80
CA SER A 165 -11.90 -0.37 5.20
C SER A 165 -12.63 -0.34 6.54
N THR A 166 -13.69 -1.13 6.68
CA THR A 166 -14.41 -1.27 7.95
C THR A 166 -13.60 -2.03 9.00
N ARG A 167 -12.64 -2.85 8.57
CA ARG A 167 -11.68 -3.55 9.43
C ARG A 167 -10.35 -2.80 9.47
N LEU A 168 -9.87 -2.57 10.69
CA LEU A 168 -8.68 -1.80 10.98
C LEU A 168 -7.64 -2.67 11.69
N LEU A 169 -6.39 -2.26 11.55
CA LEU A 169 -5.24 -2.83 12.25
C LEU A 169 -4.55 -1.73 13.03
N ILE A 170 -4.25 -2.00 14.30
CA ILE A 170 -3.27 -1.24 15.07
C ILE A 170 -2.03 -2.12 15.25
N GLU A 171 -0.85 -1.54 15.11
CA GLU A 171 0.44 -2.22 15.28
C GLU A 171 1.44 -1.33 16.00
N LYS A 172 2.45 -1.93 16.62
CA LYS A 172 3.59 -1.20 17.19
C LYS A 172 4.35 -0.48 16.07
N GLU A 173 4.68 0.79 16.26
CA GLU A 173 5.57 1.50 15.35
C GLU A 173 7.01 1.02 15.55
N MET A 174 7.63 0.57 14.46
CA MET A 174 9.00 0.08 14.46
C MET A 174 9.94 1.14 13.93
N ALA A 175 11.04 1.38 14.66
CA ALA A 175 12.15 2.16 14.16
C ALA A 175 13.03 1.31 13.23
N GLY A 176 13.63 1.93 12.22
CA GLY A 176 14.57 1.27 11.32
C GLY A 176 14.41 1.68 9.86
N SER A 177 15.22 1.07 9.01
CA SER A 177 15.17 1.28 7.56
C SER A 177 14.10 0.38 6.93
N SER A 178 13.38 0.91 5.94
CA SER A 178 12.41 0.15 5.16
C SER A 178 13.08 -0.41 3.91
N TYR A 179 12.96 -1.72 3.68
CA TYR A 179 13.48 -2.38 2.49
C TYR A 179 12.34 -3.01 1.68
N ARG A 180 12.42 -2.90 0.36
CA ARG A 180 11.59 -3.65 -0.58
C ARG A 180 12.42 -4.78 -1.15
N LEU A 181 12.02 -6.00 -0.87
CA LEU A 181 12.65 -7.21 -1.38
C LEU A 181 11.91 -7.69 -2.64
N LEU A 182 12.66 -8.07 -3.66
CA LEU A 182 12.14 -8.65 -4.90
C LEU A 182 12.43 -10.15 -4.92
N TYR A 183 11.38 -10.93 -5.17
CA TYR A 183 11.46 -12.39 -5.33
C TYR A 183 10.84 -12.80 -6.66
N LEU A 184 11.38 -13.85 -7.28
CA LEU A 184 10.81 -14.51 -8.45
C LEU A 184 10.92 -16.02 -8.28
N GLY A 185 9.80 -16.73 -8.38
CA GLY A 185 9.77 -18.19 -8.23
C GLY A 185 10.38 -18.67 -6.90
N GLY A 186 10.18 -17.90 -5.82
CA GLY A 186 10.75 -18.21 -4.49
C GLY A 186 12.22 -17.82 -4.31
N LYS A 187 12.91 -17.31 -5.34
CA LYS A 187 14.30 -16.87 -5.26
C LYS A 187 14.38 -15.37 -4.99
N PHE A 188 15.20 -14.99 -4.01
CA PHE A 188 15.53 -13.59 -3.76
C PHE A 188 16.37 -13.04 -4.92
N LEU A 189 15.99 -11.90 -5.47
CA LEU A 189 16.66 -11.27 -6.60
C LEU A 189 17.35 -9.96 -6.22
N ASP A 190 16.68 -9.10 -5.46
CA ASP A 190 17.18 -7.76 -5.17
C ASP A 190 16.50 -7.14 -3.94
N ALA A 191 17.16 -6.15 -3.31
CA ALA A 191 16.64 -5.37 -2.21
C ALA A 191 16.90 -3.88 -2.40
N VAL A 192 15.82 -3.09 -2.36
CA VAL A 192 15.89 -1.63 -2.45
C VAL A 192 15.55 -1.00 -1.11
N ARG A 193 16.48 -0.22 -0.55
CA ARG A 193 16.21 0.62 0.63
C ARG A 193 15.30 1.79 0.23
N ARG A 194 14.28 2.05 1.03
CA ARG A 194 13.33 3.15 0.84
C ARG A 194 13.50 4.17 1.95
N ASP A 195 14.18 5.26 1.62
CA ASP A 195 14.30 6.41 2.49
C ASP A 195 13.17 7.42 2.24
N SER A 196 12.88 8.24 3.24
CA SER A 196 11.97 9.37 3.09
C SER A 196 12.53 10.36 2.07
N PRO A 197 11.67 11.05 1.29
CA PRO A 197 12.15 12.11 0.40
C PRO A 197 12.86 13.19 1.21
N VAL A 198 14.06 13.58 0.76
CA VAL A 198 14.86 14.65 1.35
C VAL A 198 15.08 15.71 0.29
N VAL A 199 14.83 16.97 0.64
CA VAL A 199 15.17 18.12 -0.19
C VAL A 199 16.37 18.80 0.44
N THR A 200 17.42 19.02 -0.36
CA THR A 200 18.57 19.85 0.05
C THR A 200 18.39 21.21 -0.61
N GLY A 201 18.24 22.25 0.20
CA GLY A 201 18.09 23.62 -0.31
C GLY A 201 19.39 24.11 -0.93
N ASP A 202 19.31 24.63 -2.15
CA ASP A 202 20.43 25.26 -2.85
C ASP A 202 20.41 26.80 -2.77
N GLY A 203 19.42 27.35 -2.06
CA GLY A 203 19.20 28.79 -1.91
C GLY A 203 18.69 29.50 -3.17
N LYS A 204 18.37 28.77 -4.24
CA LYS A 204 17.97 29.34 -5.55
C LYS A 204 16.59 28.91 -6.01
N HIS A 205 16.18 27.68 -5.70
CA HIS A 205 14.90 27.12 -6.14
C HIS A 205 13.93 26.95 -4.98
N SER A 206 12.66 27.31 -5.22
CA SER A 206 11.53 27.17 -4.29
C SER A 206 10.61 26.03 -4.68
#